data_AF-A0AAI9RAE2-F1
#
_entry.id   AF-A0AAI9RAE2-F1
#
_cell.length_a   1.000
_cell.length_b   1.000
_cell.length_c   1.000
_cell.angle_alpha   90.00
_cell.angle_beta   90.00
_cell.angle_gamma   90.00
#
_symmetry.space_group_name_H-M   'P 1'
#
loop_
_entity.id
_entity.type
_entity.pdbx_description
1 polymer ?
#
loop_
_entity_poly.entity_id
_entity_poly.type
_entity_poly.pdbx_seq_one_letter_code
_entity_poly.pdbx_strand_id
1 'polypeptide(L)'
;MKGMFCKRFIAIVTVLTLFCSMFVTFGKAAAETVSAIDVEAGSAILIEANSGKILYEKNADESLAIASMTKMMSEYLVHEAVDKGKLKWDQKVKISEYAHKISQDRSLSNVPLENGGSYTVKELYEAMAIYSANGATIALVEQIAGKEVNFVKMMNDKSKEFGMKDYKFVNSTGLTNQDLKGYHLEGTTLDEKNKMSARDCAILAQRLIQDFPQILNTAKIPKKTFQEGGKYPIDMANFNWMLKGLIKQYEGVDGLKTGTTPEAGDCFTGTVERNGMRLISVVIKAKSHTARFDETKKLYDYGFANFEVKNVYGKDSVVKGHETVRVANAKEKDVVVQMKQAVSLPMPKGNKDIYKKEFKVLNTEQEAPIKKGATISKMIISPKDNTDPGFLSGNSLQIDLVTKSDVEQANWLTRFIRKTGSFFSGMWDSAIDIVKS
;
A
#
# COMPACT_ATOMS: atom_id res chain seq x y z
N MET A 1 -40.08 -72.71 -14.14
CA MET A 1 -38.85 -71.96 -14.52
C MET A 1 -39.02 -70.44 -14.67
N LYS A 2 -40.23 -69.88 -14.92
CA LYS A 2 -40.41 -68.41 -15.09
C LYS A 2 -40.26 -67.57 -13.79
N GLY A 3 -40.61 -68.10 -12.61
CA GLY A 3 -40.60 -67.34 -11.36
C GLY A 3 -39.21 -67.08 -10.74
N MET A 4 -38.26 -68.00 -10.92
CA MET A 4 -36.88 -67.82 -10.41
C MET A 4 -36.09 -66.78 -11.19
N PHE A 5 -36.39 -66.61 -12.48
CA PHE A 5 -35.71 -65.63 -13.33
C PHE A 5 -36.10 -64.20 -12.95
N CYS A 6 -37.38 -63.95 -12.65
CA CYS A 6 -37.84 -62.64 -12.16
C CYS A 6 -37.22 -62.26 -10.81
N LYS A 7 -37.11 -63.19 -9.86
CA LYS A 7 -36.51 -62.90 -8.54
C LYS A 7 -35.01 -62.59 -8.64
N ARG A 8 -34.28 -63.27 -9.51
CA ARG A 8 -32.86 -63.00 -9.77
C ARG A 8 -32.66 -61.67 -10.51
N PHE A 9 -33.54 -61.34 -11.45
CA PHE A 9 -33.49 -60.07 -12.17
C PHE A 9 -33.74 -58.88 -11.24
N ILE A 10 -34.75 -58.96 -10.36
CA ILE A 10 -35.04 -57.93 -9.36
C ILE A 10 -33.86 -57.77 -8.40
N ALA A 11 -33.28 -58.86 -7.90
CA ALA A 11 -32.13 -58.79 -7.00
C ALA A 11 -30.91 -58.12 -7.65
N ILE A 12 -30.64 -58.41 -8.93
CA ILE A 12 -29.52 -57.80 -9.68
C ILE A 12 -29.77 -56.31 -9.89
N VAL A 13 -31.00 -55.90 -10.25
CA VAL A 13 -31.36 -54.49 -10.41
C VAL A 13 -31.23 -53.75 -9.09
N THR A 14 -31.71 -54.32 -7.98
CA THR A 14 -31.62 -53.70 -6.64
C THR A 14 -30.16 -53.52 -6.19
N VAL A 15 -29.30 -54.53 -6.43
CA VAL A 15 -27.86 -54.44 -6.14
C VAL A 15 -27.17 -53.40 -7.02
N LEU A 16 -27.51 -53.31 -8.31
CA LEU A 16 -26.99 -52.28 -9.21
C LEU A 16 -27.42 -50.87 -8.80
N THR A 17 -28.67 -50.67 -8.38
CA THR A 17 -29.13 -49.37 -7.87
C THR A 17 -28.44 -48.98 -6.56
N LEU A 18 -28.21 -49.94 -5.65
CA LEU A 18 -27.46 -49.70 -4.42
C LEU A 18 -25.97 -49.41 -4.70
N PHE A 19 -25.36 -50.09 -5.66
CA PHE A 19 -23.97 -49.84 -6.07
C PHE A 19 -23.81 -48.49 -6.76
N CYS A 20 -24.76 -48.07 -7.61
CA CYS A 20 -24.78 -46.72 -8.19
C CYS A 20 -24.94 -45.61 -7.15
N SER A 21 -25.64 -45.86 -6.03
CA SER A 21 -25.79 -44.87 -4.96
C SER A 21 -24.51 -44.63 -4.15
N MET A 22 -23.54 -45.56 -4.17
CA MET A 22 -22.24 -45.39 -3.51
C MET A 22 -21.23 -44.55 -4.33
N PHE A 23 -21.53 -44.26 -5.60
CA PHE A 23 -20.71 -43.41 -6.48
C PHE A 23 -21.29 -42.00 -6.65
N VAL A 24 -22.31 -41.62 -5.88
CA VAL A 24 -22.66 -40.20 -5.73
C VAL A 24 -21.57 -39.58 -4.89
N THR A 25 -20.52 -39.12 -5.57
CA THR A 25 -19.57 -38.19 -4.99
C THR A 25 -20.38 -37.03 -4.44
N PHE A 26 -20.37 -36.88 -3.12
CA PHE A 26 -20.67 -35.60 -2.51
C PHE A 26 -19.69 -34.63 -3.16
N GLY A 27 -20.17 -33.88 -4.17
CA GLY A 27 -19.44 -32.75 -4.70
C GLY A 27 -19.04 -31.95 -3.48
N LYS A 28 -17.73 -31.77 -3.28
CA LYS A 28 -17.24 -30.78 -2.31
C LYS A 28 -18.06 -29.55 -2.60
N ALA A 29 -18.89 -29.13 -1.64
CA ALA A 29 -19.47 -27.81 -1.68
C ALA A 29 -18.27 -26.88 -1.84
N ALA A 30 -18.09 -26.37 -3.06
CA ALA A 30 -17.17 -25.30 -3.29
C ALA A 30 -17.65 -24.22 -2.34
N ALA A 31 -16.80 -23.88 -1.36
CA ALA A 31 -17.03 -22.69 -0.56
C ALA A 31 -17.37 -21.60 -1.57
N GLU A 32 -18.55 -20.99 -1.43
CA GLU A 32 -18.95 -19.85 -2.26
C GLU A 32 -17.77 -18.90 -2.28
N THR A 33 -17.06 -18.89 -3.40
CA THR A 33 -16.03 -17.91 -3.67
C THR A 33 -16.76 -16.59 -3.58
N VAL A 34 -16.42 -15.79 -2.58
CA VAL A 34 -16.88 -14.41 -2.41
C VAL A 34 -16.95 -13.81 -3.81
N SER A 35 -18.16 -13.46 -4.26
CA SER A 35 -18.45 -13.12 -5.65
C SER A 35 -17.38 -12.16 -6.17
N ALA A 36 -16.52 -12.65 -7.06
CA ALA A 36 -15.46 -11.84 -7.63
C ALA A 36 -16.13 -10.69 -8.36
N ILE A 37 -15.94 -9.47 -7.86
CA ILE A 37 -16.43 -8.28 -8.56
C ILE A 37 -15.68 -8.12 -9.87
N ASP A 38 -16.41 -7.82 -10.94
CA ASP A 38 -15.80 -7.49 -12.23
C ASP A 38 -15.59 -5.97 -12.33
N VAL A 39 -14.31 -5.58 -12.37
CA VAL A 39 -13.88 -4.19 -12.45
C VAL A 39 -13.47 -3.89 -13.88
N GLU A 40 -14.19 -2.97 -14.52
CA GLU A 40 -14.00 -2.60 -15.93
C GLU A 40 -12.88 -1.55 -16.11
N ALA A 41 -11.65 -1.98 -15.85
CA ALA A 41 -10.45 -1.20 -16.04
C ALA A 41 -9.31 -2.05 -16.62
N GLY A 42 -8.28 -1.40 -17.17
CA GLY A 42 -7.06 -2.08 -17.61
C GLY A 42 -6.31 -2.73 -16.46
N SER A 43 -6.21 -2.02 -15.34
CA SER A 43 -5.65 -2.54 -14.08
C SER A 43 -6.40 -1.95 -12.87
N ALA A 44 -6.49 -2.72 -11.79
CA ALA A 44 -7.08 -2.28 -10.54
C ALA A 44 -6.49 -3.00 -9.32
N ILE A 45 -6.49 -2.32 -8.16
CA ILE A 45 -6.15 -2.92 -6.86
C ILE A 45 -6.94 -2.23 -5.75
N LEU A 46 -7.31 -2.98 -4.72
CA LEU A 46 -7.89 -2.49 -3.47
C LEU A 46 -7.08 -3.05 -2.31
N ILE A 47 -6.64 -2.17 -1.41
CA ILE A 47 -5.92 -2.55 -0.20
C ILE A 47 -6.58 -1.96 1.05
N GLU A 48 -6.39 -2.63 2.18
CA GLU A 48 -6.52 -2.00 3.50
C GLU A 48 -5.22 -1.24 3.82
N ALA A 49 -5.34 0.03 4.14
CA ALA A 49 -4.24 0.98 4.16
C ALA A 49 -3.24 0.74 5.29
N ASN A 50 -3.65 0.27 6.46
CA ASN A 50 -2.76 0.14 7.61
C ASN A 50 -1.84 -1.08 7.47
N SER A 51 -2.40 -2.24 7.12
CA SER A 51 -1.63 -3.47 6.97
C SER A 51 -1.03 -3.64 5.58
N GLY A 52 -1.50 -2.88 4.58
CA GLY A 52 -1.15 -3.07 3.17
C GLY A 52 -1.72 -4.37 2.60
N LYS A 53 -2.76 -4.91 3.23
CA LYS A 53 -3.39 -6.17 2.81
C LYS A 53 -4.15 -5.95 1.52
N ILE A 54 -3.92 -6.80 0.53
CA ILE A 54 -4.63 -6.73 -0.75
C ILE A 54 -5.94 -7.49 -0.61
N LEU A 55 -7.04 -6.81 -0.95
CA LEU A 55 -8.41 -7.33 -0.88
C LEU A 55 -8.94 -7.71 -2.26
N TYR A 56 -8.43 -7.04 -3.29
CA TYR A 56 -8.75 -7.29 -4.70
C TYR A 56 -7.58 -6.82 -5.57
N GLU A 57 -7.29 -7.55 -6.64
CA GLU A 57 -6.37 -7.11 -7.68
C GLU A 57 -6.79 -7.63 -9.06
N LYS A 58 -6.50 -6.84 -10.10
CA LYS A 58 -6.66 -7.16 -11.52
C LYS A 58 -5.50 -6.54 -12.27
N ASN A 59 -4.66 -7.36 -12.90
CA ASN A 59 -3.47 -6.91 -13.64
C ASN A 59 -2.62 -5.90 -12.83
N ALA A 60 -2.52 -6.10 -11.50
CA ALA A 60 -2.01 -5.05 -10.61
C ALA A 60 -0.54 -4.71 -10.83
N ASP A 61 0.22 -5.61 -11.46
CA ASP A 61 1.63 -5.48 -11.80
C ASP A 61 1.88 -5.01 -13.25
N GLU A 62 0.83 -4.70 -14.02
CA GLU A 62 0.97 -4.22 -15.40
C GLU A 62 1.45 -2.76 -15.44
N SER A 63 2.55 -2.49 -16.15
CA SER A 63 3.10 -1.14 -16.31
C SER A 63 2.28 -0.30 -17.30
N LEU A 64 1.46 0.60 -16.76
CA LEU A 64 0.54 1.44 -17.52
C LEU A 64 0.86 2.93 -17.37
N ALA A 65 0.45 3.74 -18.35
CA ALA A 65 0.53 5.19 -18.21
C ALA A 65 -0.43 5.67 -17.11
N ILE A 66 0.05 6.54 -16.23
CA ILE A 66 -0.71 6.96 -15.03
C ILE A 66 -1.15 8.42 -15.04
N ALA A 67 -0.77 9.17 -16.07
CA ALA A 67 -1.08 10.58 -16.22
C ALA A 67 -0.77 11.36 -14.91
N SER A 68 -1.66 12.28 -14.52
CA SER A 68 -1.52 13.11 -13.32
C SER A 68 -1.55 12.36 -11.98
N MET A 69 -1.80 11.04 -11.92
CA MET A 69 -1.52 10.27 -10.69
C MET A 69 -0.02 10.31 -10.33
N THR A 70 0.84 10.61 -11.31
CA THR A 70 2.25 10.99 -11.11
C THR A 70 2.43 11.97 -9.95
N LYS A 71 1.52 12.95 -9.84
CA LYS A 71 1.64 14.02 -8.86
C LYS A 71 1.58 13.52 -7.41
N MET A 72 1.12 12.30 -7.13
CA MET A 72 1.26 11.71 -5.79
C MET A 72 2.74 11.63 -5.35
N MET A 73 3.67 11.34 -6.27
CA MET A 73 5.11 11.35 -5.96
C MET A 73 5.63 12.78 -5.79
N SER A 74 5.15 13.71 -6.62
CA SER A 74 5.49 15.13 -6.47
C SER A 74 4.99 15.69 -5.13
N GLU A 75 3.77 15.33 -4.71
CA GLU A 75 3.22 15.64 -3.40
C GLU A 75 4.06 15.05 -2.27
N TYR A 76 4.46 13.78 -2.37
CA TYR A 76 5.33 13.15 -1.37
C TYR A 76 6.63 13.93 -1.19
N LEU A 77 7.33 14.25 -2.28
CA LEU A 77 8.61 14.96 -2.21
C LEU A 77 8.47 16.43 -1.79
N VAL A 78 7.34 17.09 -2.10
CA VAL A 78 7.02 18.43 -1.57
C VAL A 78 6.86 18.37 -0.05
N HIS A 79 6.05 17.44 0.48
CA HIS A 79 5.88 17.30 1.93
C HIS A 79 7.17 16.87 2.63
N GLU A 80 7.95 15.97 2.03
CA GLU A 80 9.27 15.59 2.55
C GLU A 80 10.23 16.78 2.59
N ALA A 81 10.22 17.66 1.59
CA ALA A 81 11.02 18.86 1.58
C ALA A 81 10.58 19.86 2.66
N VAL A 82 9.28 19.96 2.93
CA VAL A 82 8.74 20.81 4.01
C VAL A 82 9.12 20.27 5.39
N ASP A 83 8.91 18.97 5.62
CA ASP A 83 9.23 18.31 6.89
C ASP A 83 10.71 18.42 7.24
N LYS A 84 11.59 18.32 6.22
CA LYS A 84 13.04 18.52 6.36
C LYS A 84 13.47 20.00 6.41
N GLY A 85 12.53 20.95 6.43
CA GLY A 85 12.80 22.39 6.51
C GLY A 85 13.44 23.01 5.26
N LYS A 86 13.52 22.27 4.14
CA LYS A 86 14.03 22.78 2.85
C LYS A 86 13.01 23.66 2.12
N LEU A 87 11.72 23.46 2.43
CA LEU A 87 10.61 24.19 1.85
C LEU A 87 9.71 24.70 3.00
N LYS A 88 9.09 25.86 2.87
CA LYS A 88 8.08 26.37 3.82
C LYS A 88 6.80 26.70 3.08
N TRP A 89 5.65 26.47 3.70
CA TRP A 89 4.34 26.67 3.06
C TRP A 89 4.07 28.12 2.65
N ASP A 90 4.54 29.08 3.45
CA ASP A 90 4.35 30.52 3.28
C ASP A 90 5.43 31.19 2.43
N GLN A 91 6.55 30.51 2.16
CA GLN A 91 7.59 31.08 1.33
C GLN A 91 7.08 31.31 -0.09
N LYS A 92 7.58 32.37 -0.71
CA LYS A 92 7.24 32.76 -2.07
C LYS A 92 8.18 32.09 -3.07
N VAL A 93 7.59 31.53 -4.13
CA VAL A 93 8.25 30.90 -5.27
C VAL A 93 8.11 31.84 -6.46
N LYS A 94 9.23 32.14 -7.12
CA LYS A 94 9.25 32.94 -8.35
C LYS A 94 8.99 32.02 -9.54
N ILE A 95 8.04 32.38 -10.39
CA ILE A 95 7.65 31.56 -11.54
C ILE A 95 8.64 31.73 -12.69
N SER A 96 9.16 30.60 -13.17
CA SER A 96 10.04 30.53 -14.34
C SER A 96 9.26 30.69 -15.64
N GLU A 97 9.98 30.97 -16.74
CA GLU A 97 9.37 31.00 -18.07
C GLU A 97 8.77 29.63 -18.45
N TYR A 98 9.39 28.54 -18.02
CA TYR A 98 8.89 27.18 -18.26
C TYR A 98 7.55 26.95 -17.56
N ALA A 99 7.50 27.14 -16.23
CA ALA A 99 6.26 26.99 -15.45
C ALA A 99 5.15 27.92 -15.98
N HIS A 100 5.52 29.16 -16.34
CA HIS A 100 4.61 30.10 -16.97
C HIS A 100 4.03 29.56 -18.28
N LYS A 101 4.87 29.17 -19.25
CA LYS A 101 4.42 28.67 -20.57
C LYS A 101 3.47 27.48 -20.44
N ILE A 102 3.78 26.52 -19.58
CA ILE A 102 2.90 25.38 -19.32
C ILE A 102 1.58 25.83 -18.69
N SER A 103 1.61 26.77 -17.74
CA SER A 103 0.42 27.26 -17.04
C SER A 103 -0.59 27.99 -17.95
N GLN A 104 -0.15 28.50 -19.11
CA GLN A 104 -1.03 29.23 -20.03
C GLN A 104 -1.93 28.29 -20.86
N ASP A 105 -1.53 27.04 -21.05
CA ASP A 105 -2.33 26.08 -21.79
C ASP A 105 -3.48 25.54 -20.92
N ARG A 106 -4.68 26.07 -21.15
CA ARG A 106 -5.89 25.69 -20.40
C ARG A 106 -6.60 24.45 -20.96
N SER A 107 -6.13 23.90 -22.09
CA SER A 107 -6.53 22.55 -22.51
C SER A 107 -5.91 21.48 -21.59
N LEU A 108 -4.81 21.82 -20.94
CA LEU A 108 -4.21 21.08 -19.83
C LEU A 108 -4.74 21.61 -18.49
N SER A 109 -4.77 20.76 -17.47
CA SER A 109 -5.15 21.18 -16.11
C SER A 109 -4.15 22.22 -15.58
N ASN A 110 -4.58 23.47 -15.46
CA ASN A 110 -3.74 24.60 -15.03
C ASN A 110 -4.54 25.74 -14.40
N VAL A 111 -3.86 26.47 -13.51
CA VAL A 111 -4.18 27.85 -13.13
C VAL A 111 -3.15 28.77 -13.82
N PRO A 112 -3.52 29.98 -14.26
CA PRO A 112 -2.58 30.88 -14.92
C PRO A 112 -1.56 31.40 -13.90
N LEU A 113 -0.27 31.30 -14.25
CA LEU A 113 0.82 31.86 -13.46
C LEU A 113 1.52 32.95 -14.28
N GLU A 114 1.85 34.08 -13.67
CA GLU A 114 2.58 35.15 -14.36
C GLU A 114 4.07 34.85 -14.46
N ASN A 115 4.71 35.14 -15.60
CA ASN A 115 6.16 35.01 -15.74
C ASN A 115 6.89 35.97 -14.78
N GLY A 116 7.77 35.43 -13.94
CA GLY A 116 8.43 36.20 -12.88
C GLY A 116 7.52 36.57 -11.70
N GLY A 117 6.23 36.20 -11.74
CA GLY A 117 5.28 36.37 -10.64
C GLY A 117 5.65 35.55 -9.41
N SER A 118 4.99 35.83 -8.29
CA SER A 118 5.38 35.28 -6.98
C SER A 118 4.20 34.72 -6.18
N TYR A 119 4.23 33.42 -5.93
CA TYR A 119 3.14 32.66 -5.29
C TYR A 119 3.67 31.87 -4.11
N THR A 120 2.88 31.68 -3.06
CA THR A 120 3.30 30.85 -1.93
C THR A 120 3.34 29.38 -2.33
N VAL A 121 4.20 28.60 -1.67
CA VAL A 121 4.22 27.13 -1.83
C VAL A 121 2.84 26.54 -1.56
N LYS A 122 2.11 27.06 -0.56
CA LYS A 122 0.75 26.61 -0.26
C LYS A 122 -0.21 26.84 -1.43
N GLU A 123 -0.21 28.02 -2.04
CA GLU A 123 -1.07 28.32 -3.20
C GLU A 123 -0.77 27.38 -4.38
N LEU A 124 0.52 27.15 -4.66
CA LEU A 124 0.93 26.25 -5.74
C LEU A 124 0.59 24.78 -5.43
N TYR A 125 0.78 24.35 -4.18
CA TYR A 125 0.45 22.99 -3.75
C TYR A 125 -1.06 22.73 -3.80
N GLU A 126 -1.88 23.68 -3.35
CA GLU A 126 -3.32 23.58 -3.43
C GLU A 126 -3.80 23.54 -4.89
N ALA A 127 -3.21 24.34 -5.78
CA ALA A 127 -3.51 24.27 -7.21
C ALA A 127 -3.11 22.92 -7.84
N MET A 128 -1.97 22.36 -7.42
CA MET A 128 -1.52 21.03 -7.84
C MET A 128 -2.44 19.92 -7.34
N ALA A 129 -2.76 19.90 -6.05
CA ALA A 129 -3.52 18.82 -5.42
C ALA A 129 -5.00 18.84 -5.82
N ILE A 130 -5.64 20.03 -5.80
CA ILE A 130 -7.08 20.18 -6.06
C ILE A 130 -7.36 20.20 -7.56
N TYR A 131 -6.59 20.99 -8.32
CA TYR A 131 -6.86 21.28 -9.73
C TYR A 131 -5.83 20.68 -10.68
N SER A 132 -4.96 19.80 -10.19
CA SER A 132 -3.97 19.10 -11.00
C SER A 132 -3.07 20.03 -11.83
N ALA A 133 -2.85 21.27 -11.36
CA ALA A 133 -2.23 22.34 -12.13
C ALA A 133 -0.76 22.03 -12.47
N ASN A 134 -0.46 21.82 -13.75
CA ASN A 134 0.87 21.39 -14.23
C ASN A 134 1.94 22.46 -14.02
N GLY A 135 1.66 23.72 -14.36
CA GLY A 135 2.61 24.82 -14.14
C GLY A 135 2.93 25.04 -12.65
N ALA A 136 1.95 24.83 -11.77
CA ALA A 136 2.16 24.91 -10.32
C ALA A 136 3.04 23.76 -9.81
N THR A 137 2.85 22.54 -10.33
CA THR A 137 3.76 21.41 -10.07
C THR A 137 5.18 21.75 -10.50
N ILE A 138 5.38 22.24 -11.73
CA ILE A 138 6.70 22.60 -12.25
C ILE A 138 7.39 23.64 -11.36
N ALA A 139 6.68 24.69 -10.96
CA ALA A 139 7.22 25.73 -10.09
C ALA A 139 7.68 25.17 -8.73
N LEU A 140 6.90 24.27 -8.12
CA LEU A 140 7.27 23.61 -6.86
C LEU A 140 8.53 22.75 -7.02
N VAL A 141 8.62 21.96 -8.10
CA VAL A 141 9.74 21.04 -8.28
C VAL A 141 11.04 21.77 -8.64
N GLU A 142 10.96 22.86 -9.40
CA GLU A 142 12.12 23.74 -9.66
C GLU A 142 12.61 24.38 -8.36
N GLN A 143 11.70 24.80 -7.46
CA GLN A 143 12.09 25.32 -6.15
C GLN A 143 12.82 24.28 -5.29
N ILE A 144 12.44 23.01 -5.38
CA ILE A 144 13.02 21.92 -4.57
C ILE A 144 14.36 21.44 -5.14
N ALA A 145 14.45 21.26 -6.46
CA ALA A 145 15.55 20.55 -7.10
C ALA A 145 16.38 21.41 -8.08
N GLY A 146 16.03 22.69 -8.23
CA GLY A 146 16.62 23.65 -9.17
C GLY A 146 16.16 23.43 -10.62
N LYS A 147 16.11 22.18 -11.08
CA LYS A 147 15.64 21.77 -12.41
C LYS A 147 14.78 20.52 -12.33
N GLU A 148 13.78 20.40 -13.20
CA GLU A 148 12.88 19.24 -13.23
C GLU A 148 13.64 17.90 -13.44
N VAL A 149 14.72 17.88 -14.23
CA VAL A 149 15.55 16.68 -14.42
C VAL A 149 16.08 16.10 -13.10
N ASN A 150 16.49 16.96 -12.18
CA ASN A 150 16.97 16.54 -10.86
C ASN A 150 15.81 16.01 -10.02
N PHE A 151 14.63 16.62 -10.13
CA PHE A 151 13.43 16.15 -9.44
C PHE A 151 12.97 14.79 -9.97
N VAL A 152 12.99 14.55 -11.28
CA VAL A 152 12.68 13.24 -11.87
C VAL A 152 13.64 12.16 -11.37
N LYS A 153 14.93 12.50 -11.19
CA LYS A 153 15.87 11.59 -10.52
C LYS A 153 15.43 11.27 -9.09
N MET A 154 15.04 12.29 -8.31
CA MET A 154 14.52 12.08 -6.95
C MET A 154 13.26 11.20 -6.93
N MET A 155 12.35 11.36 -7.89
CA MET A 155 11.14 10.54 -8.00
C MET A 155 11.48 9.06 -8.23
N ASN A 156 12.40 8.76 -9.16
CA ASN A 156 12.84 7.39 -9.43
C ASN A 156 13.63 6.80 -8.25
N ASP A 157 14.53 7.57 -7.63
CA ASP A 157 15.28 7.15 -6.44
C ASP A 157 14.32 6.83 -5.27
N LYS A 158 13.31 7.68 -5.05
CA LYS A 158 12.31 7.48 -3.99
C LYS A 158 11.43 6.25 -4.26
N SER A 159 11.09 5.99 -5.52
CA SER A 159 10.36 4.77 -5.90
C SER A 159 11.15 3.50 -5.59
N LYS A 160 12.47 3.53 -5.85
CA LYS A 160 13.38 2.45 -5.46
C LYS A 160 13.44 2.26 -3.94
N GLU A 161 13.51 3.35 -3.18
CA GLU A 161 13.50 3.34 -1.71
C GLU A 161 12.21 2.70 -1.16
N PHE A 162 11.07 2.94 -1.81
CA PHE A 162 9.80 2.31 -1.46
C PHE A 162 9.67 0.85 -1.89
N GLY A 163 10.66 0.31 -2.60
CA GLY A 163 10.62 -1.07 -3.10
C GLY A 163 9.64 -1.29 -4.24
N MET A 164 9.24 -0.21 -4.94
CA MET A 164 8.42 -0.31 -6.15
C MET A 164 9.17 -1.06 -7.25
N LYS A 165 8.44 -1.78 -8.10
CA LYS A 165 9.05 -2.66 -9.11
C LYS A 165 8.84 -2.17 -10.54
N ASP A 166 7.68 -1.60 -10.82
CA ASP A 166 7.22 -1.25 -12.15
C ASP A 166 6.85 0.22 -12.20
N TYR A 167 7.88 1.09 -12.29
CA TYR A 167 7.73 2.54 -12.40
C TYR A 167 8.72 3.12 -13.42
N LYS A 168 8.32 4.24 -14.05
CA LYS A 168 9.20 5.09 -14.85
C LYS A 168 8.68 6.51 -14.83
N PHE A 169 9.44 7.43 -14.26
CA PHE A 169 9.17 8.87 -14.37
C PHE A 169 10.11 9.52 -15.38
N VAL A 170 9.51 10.30 -16.30
CA VAL A 170 10.18 11.14 -17.29
C VAL A 170 9.88 12.63 -17.10
N ASN A 171 8.88 12.97 -16.28
CA ASN A 171 8.56 14.34 -15.86
C ASN A 171 7.79 14.35 -14.51
N SER A 172 7.60 15.52 -13.92
CA SER A 172 6.95 15.68 -12.59
C SER A 172 5.42 15.78 -12.63
N THR A 173 4.85 15.98 -13.81
CA THR A 173 3.43 16.33 -13.96
C THR A 173 2.56 15.15 -14.36
N GLY A 174 3.11 14.21 -15.13
CA GLY A 174 2.36 13.14 -15.77
C GLY A 174 1.79 13.50 -17.13
N LEU A 175 2.17 14.65 -17.70
CA LEU A 175 1.92 14.97 -19.10
C LEU A 175 2.71 14.02 -20.01
N THR A 176 2.25 13.90 -21.27
CA THR A 176 3.10 13.35 -22.33
C THR A 176 4.16 14.39 -22.69
N ASN A 177 5.38 13.98 -23.01
CA ASN A 177 6.50 14.90 -23.21
C ASN A 177 6.27 15.95 -24.31
N GLN A 178 5.47 15.64 -25.34
CA GLN A 178 5.05 16.60 -26.37
C GLN A 178 4.32 17.82 -25.79
N ASP A 179 3.58 17.65 -24.68
CA ASP A 179 2.80 18.70 -24.05
C ASP A 179 3.67 19.62 -23.18
N LEU A 180 4.93 19.25 -22.94
CA LEU A 180 5.90 20.06 -22.19
C LEU A 180 6.53 21.19 -23.01
N LYS A 181 5.99 21.49 -24.20
CA LYS A 181 6.38 22.64 -25.04
C LYS A 181 7.89 22.75 -25.29
N GLY A 182 8.56 21.61 -25.50
CA GLY A 182 10.00 21.52 -25.74
C GLY A 182 10.88 21.50 -24.49
N TYR A 183 10.31 21.53 -23.29
CA TYR A 183 11.03 21.43 -22.01
C TYR A 183 11.13 20.00 -21.45
N HIS A 184 10.80 18.98 -22.26
CA HIS A 184 11.00 17.60 -21.88
C HIS A 184 12.49 17.30 -21.65
N LEU A 185 12.77 16.30 -20.82
CA LEU A 185 14.14 15.93 -20.45
C LEU A 185 14.92 15.44 -21.67
N GLU A 186 16.18 15.86 -21.78
CA GLU A 186 17.10 15.35 -22.78
C GLU A 186 17.25 13.82 -22.64
N GLY A 187 17.27 13.12 -23.78
CA GLY A 187 17.30 11.65 -23.81
C GLY A 187 15.94 10.97 -23.67
N THR A 188 14.84 11.74 -23.62
CA THR A 188 13.47 11.21 -23.71
C THR A 188 12.83 11.57 -25.05
N THR A 189 11.89 10.76 -25.53
CA THR A 189 11.12 11.06 -26.75
C THR A 189 9.90 11.93 -26.46
N LEU A 190 9.29 12.51 -27.50
CA LEU A 190 8.08 13.33 -27.37
C LEU A 190 6.84 12.52 -26.95
N ASP A 191 6.77 11.23 -27.30
CA ASP A 191 5.66 10.34 -26.99
C ASP A 191 5.82 9.60 -25.64
N GLU A 192 6.96 9.80 -24.97
CA GLU A 192 7.22 9.27 -23.64
C GLU A 192 6.31 9.88 -22.57
N LYS A 193 6.03 9.06 -21.57
CA LYS A 193 5.04 9.29 -20.52
C LYS A 193 5.41 8.53 -19.27
N ASN A 194 4.98 9.05 -18.13
CA ASN A 194 5.17 8.38 -16.85
C ASN A 194 4.34 7.10 -16.78
N LYS A 195 4.95 6.02 -16.31
CA LYS A 195 4.30 4.73 -16.13
C LYS A 195 4.47 4.20 -14.73
N MET A 196 3.45 3.49 -14.25
CA MET A 196 3.47 2.76 -12.99
C MET A 196 2.45 1.63 -12.98
N SER A 197 2.71 0.56 -12.24
CA SER A 197 1.71 -0.47 -11.96
C SER A 197 0.65 0.02 -10.97
N ALA A 198 -0.51 -0.64 -10.91
CA ALA A 198 -1.52 -0.31 -9.90
C ALA A 198 -1.04 -0.64 -8.48
N ARG A 199 -0.26 -1.72 -8.32
CA ARG A 199 0.39 -2.08 -7.05
C ARG A 199 1.34 -0.99 -6.58
N ASP A 200 2.19 -0.47 -7.45
CA ASP A 200 3.13 0.59 -7.10
C ASP A 200 2.41 1.92 -6.84
N CYS A 201 1.32 2.22 -7.56
CA CYS A 201 0.47 3.37 -7.22
C CYS A 201 -0.15 3.22 -5.82
N ALA A 202 -0.53 2.01 -5.42
CA ALA A 202 -1.08 1.73 -4.08
C ALA A 202 -0.01 1.84 -2.99
N ILE A 203 1.23 1.38 -3.25
CA ILE A 203 2.39 1.61 -2.37
C ILE A 203 2.60 3.12 -2.20
N LEU A 204 2.63 3.88 -3.30
CA LEU A 204 2.85 5.34 -3.25
C LEU A 204 1.77 6.05 -2.45
N ALA A 205 0.50 5.72 -2.69
CA ALA A 205 -0.62 6.30 -1.98
C ALA A 205 -0.59 5.94 -0.49
N GLN A 206 -0.27 4.68 -0.15
CA GLN A 206 -0.10 4.23 1.24
C GLN A 206 1.00 5.02 1.95
N ARG A 207 2.19 5.12 1.33
CA ARG A 207 3.31 5.90 1.87
C ARG A 207 2.94 7.36 2.06
N LEU A 208 2.28 7.97 1.07
CA LEU A 208 1.87 9.37 1.14
C LEU A 208 0.94 9.65 2.33
N ILE A 209 -0.09 8.82 2.56
CA ILE A 209 -1.03 9.06 3.66
C ILE A 209 -0.48 8.66 5.03
N GLN A 210 0.45 7.70 5.10
CA GLN A 210 1.04 7.24 6.36
C GLN A 210 2.16 8.19 6.82
N ASP A 211 3.02 8.60 5.90
CA ASP A 211 4.15 9.48 6.20
C ASP A 211 3.68 10.94 6.35
N PHE A 212 2.65 11.36 5.58
CA PHE A 212 2.13 12.74 5.54
C PHE A 212 0.59 12.81 5.59
N PRO A 213 -0.08 12.38 6.68
CA PRO A 213 -1.54 12.33 6.77
C PRO A 213 -2.23 13.69 6.55
N GLN A 214 -1.53 14.80 6.80
CA GLN A 214 -2.02 16.15 6.54
C GLN A 214 -2.37 16.44 5.07
N ILE A 215 -1.87 15.65 4.12
CA ILE A 215 -2.19 15.79 2.68
C ILE A 215 -3.71 15.70 2.44
N LEU A 216 -4.40 14.86 3.23
CA LEU A 216 -5.85 14.67 3.15
C LEU A 216 -6.63 15.95 3.46
N ASN A 217 -6.05 16.89 4.23
CA ASN A 217 -6.68 18.18 4.48
C ASN A 217 -6.85 19.01 3.21
N THR A 218 -5.95 18.86 2.25
CA THR A 218 -6.03 19.53 0.94
C THR A 218 -6.78 18.67 -0.07
N ALA A 219 -6.48 17.37 -0.13
CA ALA A 219 -7.11 16.45 -1.08
C ALA A 219 -8.64 16.37 -0.91
N LYS A 220 -9.15 16.56 0.32
CA LYS A 220 -10.59 16.55 0.62
C LYS A 220 -11.35 17.84 0.30
N ILE A 221 -10.67 18.91 -0.14
CA ILE A 221 -11.30 20.18 -0.47
C ILE A 221 -12.05 20.03 -1.80
N PRO A 222 -13.39 20.13 -1.84
CA PRO A 222 -14.16 19.89 -3.07
C PRO A 222 -14.07 21.04 -4.06
N LYS A 223 -13.97 22.28 -3.57
CA LYS A 223 -13.85 23.50 -4.37
C LYS A 223 -12.99 24.53 -3.62
N LYS A 224 -12.19 25.28 -4.35
CA LYS A 224 -11.40 26.40 -3.82
C LYS A 224 -11.06 27.40 -4.91
N THR A 225 -11.06 28.68 -4.61
CA THR A 225 -10.63 29.70 -5.57
C THR A 225 -9.13 29.96 -5.41
N PHE A 226 -8.37 29.78 -6.50
CA PHE A 226 -6.97 30.18 -6.57
C PHE A 226 -6.90 31.70 -6.74
N GLN A 227 -6.00 32.37 -6.00
CA GLN A 227 -5.85 33.84 -6.02
C GLN A 227 -7.19 34.58 -5.80
N GLU A 228 -7.94 34.21 -4.76
CA GLU A 228 -9.17 34.90 -4.39
C GLU A 228 -8.90 36.39 -4.10
N GLY A 229 -9.66 37.28 -4.76
CA GLY A 229 -9.42 38.73 -4.72
C GLY A 229 -8.16 39.21 -5.42
N GLY A 230 -7.40 38.30 -6.05
CA GLY A 230 -6.21 38.59 -6.83
C GLY A 230 -6.50 38.98 -8.28
N LYS A 231 -5.43 39.13 -9.07
CA LYS A 231 -5.52 39.59 -10.47
C LYS A 231 -6.19 38.60 -11.42
N TYR A 232 -6.01 37.30 -11.18
CA TYR A 232 -6.56 36.22 -12.01
C TYR A 232 -7.17 35.11 -11.14
N PRO A 233 -8.32 35.35 -10.51
CA PRO A 233 -8.98 34.34 -9.69
C PRO A 233 -9.45 33.17 -10.57
N ILE A 234 -9.24 31.93 -10.11
CA ILE A 234 -9.73 30.72 -10.77
C ILE A 234 -10.46 29.83 -9.78
N ASP A 235 -11.72 29.52 -10.07
CA ASP A 235 -12.48 28.54 -9.31
C ASP A 235 -12.02 27.12 -9.65
N MET A 236 -11.32 26.51 -8.71
CA MET A 236 -10.86 25.13 -8.82
C MET A 236 -11.92 24.20 -8.27
N ALA A 237 -12.58 23.46 -9.15
CA ALA A 237 -13.37 22.29 -8.77
C ALA A 237 -12.45 21.07 -8.70
N ASN A 238 -12.46 20.35 -7.58
CA ASN A 238 -11.62 19.17 -7.42
C ASN A 238 -12.01 18.08 -8.43
N PHE A 239 -11.03 17.52 -9.12
CA PHE A 239 -11.26 16.44 -10.08
C PHE A 239 -11.65 15.12 -9.43
N ASN A 240 -11.44 14.94 -8.12
CA ASN A 240 -12.01 13.82 -7.38
C ASN A 240 -13.50 14.06 -7.13
N TRP A 241 -14.35 13.56 -8.04
CA TRP A 241 -15.79 13.73 -7.95
C TRP A 241 -16.45 12.92 -6.84
N MET A 242 -15.71 12.05 -6.15
CA MET A 242 -16.22 11.25 -5.04
C MET A 242 -16.21 11.98 -3.69
N LEU A 243 -15.66 13.20 -3.63
CA LEU A 243 -15.70 14.02 -2.42
C LEU A 243 -17.12 14.48 -2.06
N LYS A 244 -17.30 14.85 -0.79
CA LYS A 244 -18.57 15.39 -0.27
C LYS A 244 -19.03 16.61 -1.07
N GLY A 245 -20.28 16.58 -1.53
CA GLY A 245 -20.93 17.64 -2.29
C GLY A 245 -20.67 17.63 -3.79
N LEU A 246 -19.96 16.62 -4.33
CA LEU A 246 -19.68 16.48 -5.76
C LEU A 246 -20.51 15.36 -6.41
N ILE A 247 -20.53 15.34 -7.75
CA ILE A 247 -21.46 14.55 -8.57
C ILE A 247 -21.37 13.03 -8.40
N LYS A 248 -20.24 12.51 -7.89
CA LYS A 248 -20.02 11.08 -7.62
C LYS A 248 -19.76 10.79 -6.14
N GLN A 249 -20.22 11.67 -5.25
CA GLN A 249 -19.98 11.60 -3.81
C GLN A 249 -20.09 10.17 -3.27
N TYR A 250 -19.07 9.76 -2.52
CA TYR A 250 -19.06 8.52 -1.74
C TYR A 250 -18.67 8.85 -0.30
N GLU A 251 -19.52 8.48 0.65
CA GLU A 251 -19.31 8.82 2.06
C GLU A 251 -17.98 8.27 2.58
N GLY A 252 -17.19 9.14 3.21
CA GLY A 252 -15.87 8.82 3.77
C GLY A 252 -14.69 9.03 2.81
N VAL A 253 -14.93 9.35 1.53
CA VAL A 253 -13.83 9.64 0.59
C VAL A 253 -13.21 10.99 0.92
N ASP A 254 -11.89 11.00 1.07
CA ASP A 254 -11.09 12.17 1.41
C ASP A 254 -9.84 12.33 0.53
N GLY A 255 -9.72 11.54 -0.53
CA GLY A 255 -8.62 11.61 -1.50
C GLY A 255 -8.76 10.62 -2.67
N LEU A 256 -7.80 10.52 -3.58
CA LEU A 256 -6.51 11.23 -3.53
C LEU A 256 -6.21 11.93 -4.85
N LYS A 257 -6.04 11.20 -5.95
CA LYS A 257 -5.58 11.80 -7.20
C LYS A 257 -6.14 11.13 -8.44
N THR A 258 -6.70 11.94 -9.34
CA THR A 258 -7.09 11.54 -10.69
C THR A 258 -5.96 11.76 -11.70
N GLY A 259 -6.00 11.01 -12.81
CA GLY A 259 -5.16 11.24 -13.98
C GLY A 259 -5.90 10.94 -15.28
N THR A 260 -5.66 11.73 -16.33
CA THR A 260 -6.18 11.47 -17.67
C THR A 260 -5.18 11.92 -18.72
N THR A 261 -4.89 11.04 -19.66
CA THR A 261 -4.34 11.34 -20.99
C THR A 261 -4.95 10.35 -21.99
N PRO A 262 -4.88 10.60 -23.30
CA PRO A 262 -5.38 9.64 -24.29
C PRO A 262 -4.83 8.21 -24.09
N GLU A 263 -3.55 8.07 -23.70
CA GLU A 263 -2.92 6.77 -23.53
C GLU A 263 -3.18 6.12 -22.16
N ALA A 264 -3.24 6.93 -21.09
CA ALA A 264 -3.55 6.44 -19.75
C ALA A 264 -5.02 6.03 -19.63
N GLY A 265 -5.89 6.63 -20.44
CA GLY A 265 -7.32 6.61 -20.21
C GLY A 265 -7.67 7.32 -18.90
N ASP A 266 -8.79 6.92 -18.31
CA ASP A 266 -9.32 7.52 -17.10
C ASP A 266 -8.81 6.78 -15.85
N CYS A 267 -7.92 7.40 -15.07
CA CYS A 267 -7.28 6.79 -13.90
C CYS A 267 -7.67 7.48 -12.58
N PHE A 268 -7.78 6.72 -11.49
CA PHE A 268 -8.03 7.27 -10.16
C PHE A 268 -7.37 6.43 -9.07
N THR A 269 -6.62 7.11 -8.21
CA THR A 269 -6.25 6.60 -6.90
C THR A 269 -7.11 7.30 -5.86
N GLY A 270 -7.95 6.54 -5.17
CA GLY A 270 -8.88 7.04 -4.17
C GLY A 270 -8.57 6.47 -2.79
N THR A 271 -8.92 7.21 -1.74
CA THR A 271 -8.95 6.69 -0.37
C THR A 271 -10.27 7.03 0.32
N VAL A 272 -10.73 6.10 1.15
CA VAL A 272 -11.98 6.19 1.91
C VAL A 272 -11.77 5.58 3.28
N GLU A 273 -12.35 6.18 4.32
CA GLU A 273 -12.34 5.62 5.65
C GLU A 273 -13.76 5.51 6.23
N ARG A 274 -14.09 4.34 6.79
CA ARG A 274 -15.32 4.09 7.54
C ARG A 274 -15.04 3.16 8.71
N ASN A 275 -15.57 3.48 9.89
CA ASN A 275 -15.48 2.64 11.09
C ASN A 275 -14.05 2.16 11.41
N GLY A 276 -13.04 3.02 11.21
CA GLY A 276 -11.63 2.71 11.47
C GLY A 276 -10.96 1.80 10.42
N MET A 277 -11.66 1.44 9.35
CA MET A 277 -11.08 0.76 8.18
C MET A 277 -10.86 1.77 7.07
N ARG A 278 -9.59 1.98 6.71
CA ARG A 278 -9.21 2.82 5.57
C ARG A 278 -8.85 1.94 4.38
N LEU A 279 -9.52 2.20 3.26
CA LEU A 279 -9.26 1.56 1.98
C LEU A 279 -8.52 2.51 1.05
N ILE A 280 -7.63 1.96 0.23
CA ILE A 280 -7.04 2.64 -0.92
C ILE A 280 -7.36 1.81 -2.15
N SER A 281 -7.93 2.45 -3.17
CA SER A 281 -8.17 1.83 -4.47
C SER A 281 -7.33 2.52 -5.53
N VAL A 282 -6.82 1.76 -6.50
CA VAL A 282 -6.28 2.29 -7.74
C VAL A 282 -7.05 1.68 -8.90
N VAL A 283 -7.50 2.51 -9.83
CA VAL A 283 -8.14 2.14 -11.09
C VAL A 283 -7.37 2.83 -12.21
N ILE A 284 -6.87 2.07 -13.18
CA ILE A 284 -6.09 2.58 -14.31
C ILE A 284 -6.78 2.19 -15.61
N LYS A 285 -6.90 3.15 -16.53
CA LYS A 285 -7.48 2.94 -17.88
C LYS A 285 -8.93 2.47 -17.82
N ALA A 286 -9.77 3.19 -17.05
CA ALA A 286 -11.22 3.04 -17.15
C ALA A 286 -11.73 3.62 -18.48
N LYS A 287 -12.94 3.19 -18.89
CA LYS A 287 -13.53 3.54 -20.20
C LYS A 287 -13.97 5.01 -20.35
N SER A 288 -14.16 5.73 -19.24
CA SER A 288 -14.60 7.13 -19.26
C SER A 288 -14.29 7.87 -17.94
N HIS A 289 -14.39 9.20 -17.97
CA HIS A 289 -14.23 10.06 -16.80
C HIS A 289 -15.12 9.65 -15.63
N THR A 290 -16.36 9.24 -15.92
CA THR A 290 -17.32 8.78 -14.93
C THR A 290 -17.02 7.35 -14.50
N ALA A 291 -16.66 6.46 -15.44
CA ALA A 291 -16.43 5.05 -15.17
C ALA A 291 -15.34 4.83 -14.11
N ARG A 292 -14.26 5.63 -14.09
CA ARG A 292 -13.21 5.48 -13.07
C ARG A 292 -13.77 5.53 -11.64
N PHE A 293 -14.79 6.36 -11.40
CA PHE A 293 -15.42 6.51 -10.07
C PHE A 293 -16.45 5.42 -9.81
N ASP A 294 -17.17 4.98 -10.84
CA ASP A 294 -18.13 3.87 -10.72
C ASP A 294 -17.39 2.56 -10.40
N GLU A 295 -16.25 2.30 -11.05
CA GLU A 295 -15.37 1.16 -10.77
C GLU A 295 -14.71 1.26 -9.38
N THR A 296 -14.25 2.44 -8.97
CA THR A 296 -13.76 2.65 -7.61
C THR A 296 -14.86 2.41 -6.56
N LYS A 297 -16.09 2.85 -6.82
CA LYS A 297 -17.23 2.58 -5.93
C LYS A 297 -17.47 1.08 -5.76
N LYS A 298 -17.42 0.28 -6.84
CA LYS A 298 -17.53 -1.19 -6.76
C LYS A 298 -16.46 -1.78 -5.85
N LEU A 299 -15.20 -1.34 -5.97
CA LEU A 299 -14.10 -1.78 -5.10
C LEU A 299 -14.39 -1.44 -3.63
N TYR A 300 -14.79 -0.21 -3.32
CA TYR A 300 -15.10 0.18 -1.94
C TYR A 300 -16.28 -0.58 -1.34
N ASP A 301 -17.36 -0.72 -2.11
CA ASP A 301 -18.53 -1.47 -1.67
C ASP A 301 -18.16 -2.93 -1.40
N TYR A 302 -17.34 -3.55 -2.26
CA TYR A 302 -16.80 -4.89 -2.02
C TYR A 302 -15.96 -4.96 -0.74
N GLY A 303 -15.03 -4.02 -0.53
CA GLY A 303 -14.18 -3.98 0.65
C GLY A 303 -15.00 -3.88 1.95
N PHE A 304 -15.92 -2.91 2.02
CA PHE A 304 -16.75 -2.70 3.21
C PHE A 304 -17.85 -3.74 3.39
N ALA A 305 -18.34 -4.38 2.32
CA ALA A 305 -19.32 -5.45 2.43
C ALA A 305 -18.70 -6.72 3.03
N ASN A 306 -17.49 -7.07 2.61
CA ASN A 306 -16.88 -8.37 2.91
C ASN A 306 -15.90 -8.36 4.07
N PHE A 307 -15.30 -7.21 4.40
CA PHE A 307 -14.23 -7.13 5.40
C PHE A 307 -14.56 -6.18 6.55
N GLU A 308 -13.95 -6.45 7.70
CA GLU A 308 -13.89 -5.57 8.86
C GLU A 308 -12.47 -5.59 9.44
N VAL A 309 -11.98 -4.47 9.95
CA VAL A 309 -10.65 -4.42 10.58
C VAL A 309 -10.75 -4.85 12.04
N LYS A 310 -9.89 -5.78 12.45
CA LYS A 310 -9.75 -6.21 13.85
C LYS A 310 -8.40 -5.82 14.40
N ASN A 311 -8.39 -5.24 15.58
CA ASN A 311 -7.19 -5.04 16.37
C ASN A 311 -6.76 -6.40 16.94
N VAL A 312 -5.75 -7.00 16.33
CA VAL A 312 -5.26 -8.34 16.72
C VAL A 312 -4.29 -8.23 17.89
N TYR A 313 -3.43 -7.21 17.87
CA TYR A 313 -2.46 -6.95 18.92
C TYR A 313 -2.34 -5.45 19.20
N GLY A 314 -2.27 -5.08 20.47
CA GLY A 314 -1.99 -3.70 20.88
C GLY A 314 -0.49 -3.41 20.84
N LYS A 315 -0.12 -2.13 20.74
CA LYS A 315 1.26 -1.70 20.98
C LYS A 315 1.69 -2.10 22.39
N ASP A 316 2.95 -2.53 22.55
CA ASP A 316 3.55 -2.96 23.82
C ASP A 316 2.87 -4.21 24.45
N SER A 317 1.93 -4.84 23.74
CA SER A 317 1.34 -6.10 24.16
C SER A 317 2.31 -7.26 23.97
N VAL A 318 2.19 -8.26 24.84
CA VAL A 318 2.96 -9.50 24.76
C VAL A 318 2.13 -10.54 24.01
N VAL A 319 2.76 -11.35 23.17
CA VAL A 319 2.07 -12.41 22.42
C VAL A 319 2.07 -13.70 23.23
N LYS A 320 0.87 -14.23 23.50
CA LYS A 320 0.69 -15.46 24.29
C LYS A 320 1.42 -16.65 23.64
N GLY A 321 2.23 -17.37 24.40
CA GLY A 321 3.07 -18.49 23.94
C GLY A 321 4.42 -18.06 23.32
N HIS A 322 4.66 -16.76 23.15
CA HIS A 322 5.89 -16.19 22.61
C HIS A 322 6.31 -14.95 23.42
N GLU A 323 6.09 -15.00 24.74
CA GLU A 323 6.32 -13.90 25.66
C GLU A 323 7.79 -13.53 25.80
N THR A 324 8.66 -14.53 25.66
CA THR A 324 10.09 -14.41 25.91
C THR A 324 10.91 -15.00 24.77
N VAL A 325 12.08 -14.39 24.52
CA VAL A 325 13.10 -14.91 23.62
C VAL A 325 14.35 -15.23 24.44
N ARG A 326 14.96 -16.38 24.19
CA ARG A 326 16.19 -16.77 24.88
C ARG A 326 17.37 -15.98 24.34
N VAL A 327 18.10 -15.29 25.22
CA VAL A 327 19.27 -14.47 24.89
C VAL A 327 20.51 -15.04 25.57
N ALA A 328 21.56 -15.29 24.78
CA ALA A 328 22.83 -15.80 25.29
C ALA A 328 23.54 -14.73 26.15
N ASN A 329 24.29 -15.17 27.16
CA ASN A 329 25.03 -14.31 28.10
C ASN A 329 24.20 -13.26 28.85
N ALA A 330 22.87 -13.25 28.73
CA ALA A 330 21.99 -12.40 29.51
C ALA A 330 21.94 -12.86 30.99
N LYS A 331 21.79 -11.89 31.90
CA LYS A 331 21.58 -12.13 33.33
C LYS A 331 20.40 -13.08 33.53
N GLU A 332 19.26 -12.69 32.96
CA GLU A 332 18.07 -13.53 32.75
C GLU A 332 18.08 -14.08 31.32
N LYS A 333 18.05 -15.40 31.16
CA LYS A 333 18.13 -16.03 29.83
C LYS A 333 16.89 -15.77 28.99
N ASP A 334 15.72 -15.66 29.61
CA ASP A 334 14.44 -15.49 28.91
C ASP A 334 14.05 -14.01 28.98
N VAL A 335 14.22 -13.31 27.86
CA VAL A 335 14.00 -11.87 27.74
C VAL A 335 12.60 -11.61 27.24
N VAL A 336 11.83 -10.82 27.99
CA VAL A 336 10.46 -10.45 27.59
C VAL A 336 10.48 -9.57 26.35
N VAL A 337 9.69 -9.97 25.36
CA VAL A 337 9.45 -9.22 24.12
C VAL A 337 8.01 -8.72 24.04
N GLN A 338 7.82 -7.63 23.32
CA GLN A 338 6.51 -7.04 23.09
C GLN A 338 6.38 -6.48 21.67
N MET A 339 5.14 -6.27 21.25
CA MET A 339 4.82 -5.67 19.95
C MET A 339 5.37 -4.25 19.86
N LYS A 340 6.21 -3.97 18.86
CA LYS A 340 6.72 -2.60 18.60
C LYS A 340 5.61 -1.61 18.25
N GLN A 341 4.57 -2.09 17.57
CA GLN A 341 3.43 -1.32 17.12
C GLN A 341 2.15 -2.15 17.24
N ALA A 342 1.00 -1.47 17.29
CA ALA A 342 -0.29 -2.13 17.19
C ALA A 342 -0.44 -2.78 15.82
N VAL A 343 -1.17 -3.89 15.77
CA VAL A 343 -1.43 -4.64 14.54
C VAL A 343 -2.93 -4.80 14.38
N SER A 344 -3.45 -4.19 13.33
CA SER A 344 -4.82 -4.33 12.88
C SER A 344 -4.81 -5.01 11.52
N LEU A 345 -5.71 -5.97 11.33
CA LEU A 345 -5.81 -6.73 10.09
C LEU A 345 -7.26 -6.75 9.60
N PRO A 346 -7.51 -6.57 8.30
CA PRO A 346 -8.83 -6.82 7.74
C PRO A 346 -9.13 -8.33 7.79
N MET A 347 -10.31 -8.66 8.24
CA MET A 347 -10.83 -10.02 8.38
C MET A 347 -12.13 -10.13 7.59
N PRO A 348 -12.41 -11.26 6.92
CA PRO A 348 -13.73 -11.50 6.38
C PRO A 348 -14.78 -11.41 7.49
N LYS A 349 -15.89 -10.73 7.20
CA LYS A 349 -17.04 -10.71 8.10
C LYS A 349 -17.55 -12.13 8.31
N GLY A 350 -18.03 -12.42 9.52
CA GLY A 350 -18.31 -13.79 9.96
C GLY A 350 -17.12 -14.49 10.63
N ASN A 351 -16.05 -13.74 10.92
CA ASN A 351 -15.05 -14.06 11.95
C ASN A 351 -14.21 -15.33 11.70
N LYS A 352 -13.81 -15.55 10.45
CA LYS A 352 -12.84 -16.59 10.09
C LYS A 352 -11.44 -15.98 10.13
N ASP A 353 -10.59 -16.42 11.08
CA ASP A 353 -9.17 -16.05 11.06
C ASP A 353 -8.49 -16.70 9.86
N ILE A 354 -8.19 -15.87 8.85
CA ILE A 354 -7.54 -16.30 7.60
C ILE A 354 -6.02 -16.20 7.65
N TYR A 355 -5.42 -15.84 8.78
CA TYR A 355 -3.98 -15.59 8.87
C TYR A 355 -3.25 -16.67 9.67
N LYS A 356 -2.13 -17.15 9.12
CA LYS A 356 -1.12 -17.92 9.83
C LYS A 356 -0.13 -16.94 10.48
N LYS A 357 0.29 -17.23 11.71
CA LYS A 357 1.32 -16.45 12.43
C LYS A 357 2.50 -17.37 12.74
N GLU A 358 3.70 -16.97 12.37
CA GLU A 358 4.96 -17.66 12.66
C GLU A 358 5.89 -16.71 13.40
N PHE A 359 6.69 -17.24 14.34
CA PHE A 359 7.60 -16.44 15.15
C PHE A 359 9.04 -16.84 14.83
N LYS A 360 9.85 -15.86 14.44
CA LYS A 360 11.25 -16.05 14.07
C LYS A 360 12.15 -15.21 14.97
N VAL A 361 13.07 -15.84 15.68
CA VAL A 361 14.13 -15.15 16.41
C VAL A 361 15.17 -14.64 15.40
N LEU A 362 15.52 -13.36 15.49
CA LEU A 362 16.51 -12.72 14.64
C LEU A 362 17.88 -12.89 15.30
N ASN A 363 18.66 -13.87 14.84
CA ASN A 363 19.94 -14.32 15.39
C ASN A 363 19.87 -15.10 16.72
N THR A 364 20.45 -16.29 16.69
CA THR A 364 20.79 -17.13 17.85
C THR A 364 22.03 -16.62 18.62
N GLU A 365 22.71 -15.59 18.11
CA GLU A 365 23.98 -15.05 18.64
C GLU A 365 23.90 -13.62 19.19
N GLN A 366 22.71 -13.01 19.28
CA GLN A 366 22.62 -11.75 20.03
C GLN A 366 22.90 -12.02 21.51
N GLU A 367 24.07 -11.58 21.95
CA GLU A 367 24.49 -11.67 23.34
C GLU A 367 24.17 -10.37 24.07
N ALA A 368 23.81 -10.48 25.34
CA ALA A 368 23.71 -9.31 26.21
C ALA A 368 25.06 -8.56 26.29
N PRO A 369 25.08 -7.22 26.40
CA PRO A 369 23.92 -6.38 26.72
C PRO A 369 23.08 -5.95 25.50
N ILE A 370 21.75 -5.91 25.68
CA ILE A 370 20.79 -5.44 24.67
C ILE A 370 19.97 -4.30 25.25
N LYS A 371 19.78 -3.22 24.50
CA LYS A 371 18.95 -2.08 24.93
C LYS A 371 17.46 -2.36 24.81
N LYS A 372 16.65 -1.75 25.67
CA LYS A 372 15.19 -1.70 25.55
C LYS A 372 14.79 -1.21 24.15
N GLY A 373 13.80 -1.85 23.56
CA GLY A 373 13.30 -1.51 22.22
C GLY A 373 14.11 -2.12 21.08
N ALA A 374 15.13 -2.93 21.36
CA ALA A 374 15.85 -3.67 20.33
C ALA A 374 14.98 -4.79 19.76
N THR A 375 14.92 -4.90 18.43
CA THR A 375 14.22 -6.00 17.75
C THR A 375 15.05 -7.27 17.84
N ILE A 376 14.53 -8.29 18.54
CA ILE A 376 15.22 -9.58 18.73
C ILE A 376 14.44 -10.76 18.14
N SER A 377 13.17 -10.55 17.81
CA SER A 377 12.35 -11.51 17.07
C SER A 377 11.33 -10.80 16.19
N LYS A 378 10.71 -11.55 15.27
CA LYS A 378 9.64 -11.08 14.41
C LYS A 378 8.47 -12.04 14.45
N MET A 379 7.28 -11.49 14.34
CA MET A 379 6.08 -12.22 13.95
C MET A 379 5.87 -12.05 12.45
N ILE A 380 5.76 -13.16 11.73
CA ILE A 380 5.46 -13.23 10.30
C ILE A 380 3.99 -13.62 10.17
N ILE A 381 3.20 -12.74 9.58
CA ILE A 381 1.77 -12.97 9.33
C ILE A 381 1.57 -13.22 7.84
N SER A 382 1.05 -14.37 7.47
CA SER A 382 0.73 -14.71 6.08
C SER A 382 -0.72 -15.18 5.94
N PRO A 383 -1.35 -15.07 4.76
CA PRO A 383 -2.62 -15.73 4.51
C PRO A 383 -2.49 -17.25 4.66
N LYS A 384 -3.55 -17.92 5.11
CA LYS A 384 -3.64 -19.40 5.13
C LYS A 384 -3.92 -19.99 3.76
N ASP A 385 -4.60 -19.23 2.90
CA ASP A 385 -4.91 -19.61 1.53
C ASP A 385 -3.78 -19.13 0.59
N ASN A 386 -3.29 -20.03 -0.26
CA ASN A 386 -2.23 -19.72 -1.22
C ASN A 386 -2.73 -18.95 -2.45
N THR A 387 -4.05 -18.87 -2.65
CA THR A 387 -4.67 -18.08 -3.73
C THR A 387 -4.89 -16.61 -3.35
N ASP A 388 -4.64 -16.28 -2.08
CA ASP A 388 -4.75 -14.94 -1.57
C ASP A 388 -3.62 -14.05 -2.12
N PRO A 389 -3.91 -12.81 -2.57
CA PRO A 389 -2.94 -11.91 -3.18
C PRO A 389 -1.85 -11.38 -2.22
N GLY A 390 -1.97 -11.66 -0.92
CA GLY A 390 -1.01 -11.28 0.10
C GLY A 390 -1.11 -9.80 0.48
N PHE A 391 0.05 -9.19 0.69
CA PHE A 391 0.22 -7.80 1.11
C PHE A 391 1.05 -7.04 0.07
N LEU A 392 1.06 -5.72 0.13
CA LEU A 392 1.98 -4.91 -0.68
C LEU A 392 3.45 -5.25 -0.42
N SER A 393 3.80 -5.71 0.78
CA SER A 393 5.13 -6.22 1.13
C SER A 393 5.44 -7.62 0.60
N GLY A 394 4.52 -8.25 -0.13
CA GLY A 394 4.59 -9.63 -0.63
C GLY A 394 3.69 -10.58 0.16
N ASN A 395 4.04 -11.86 0.21
CA ASN A 395 3.16 -12.92 0.75
C ASN A 395 3.00 -12.89 2.29
N SER A 396 3.70 -11.98 2.97
CA SER A 396 3.61 -11.84 4.42
C SER A 396 3.85 -10.42 4.90
N LEU A 397 3.27 -10.12 6.05
CA LEU A 397 3.52 -8.92 6.85
C LEU A 397 4.47 -9.29 7.99
N GLN A 398 5.61 -8.61 8.08
CA GLN A 398 6.56 -8.82 9.17
C GLN A 398 6.38 -7.75 10.24
N ILE A 399 6.24 -8.19 11.49
CA ILE A 399 6.09 -7.31 12.64
C ILE A 399 7.24 -7.54 13.62
N ASP A 400 7.93 -6.47 13.98
CA ASP A 400 9.02 -6.50 14.95
C ASP A 400 8.50 -6.73 16.37
N LEU A 401 9.14 -7.66 17.08
CA LEU A 401 9.02 -7.85 18.51
C LEU A 401 10.28 -7.33 19.19
N VAL A 402 10.10 -6.42 20.15
CA VAL A 402 11.18 -5.66 20.77
C VAL A 402 11.33 -5.98 22.25
N THR A 403 12.53 -5.85 22.79
CA THR A 403 12.79 -6.01 24.23
C THR A 403 12.00 -5.01 25.08
N LYS A 404 11.32 -5.51 26.11
CA LYS A 404 10.54 -4.67 27.04
C LYS A 404 11.42 -3.83 27.97
N SER A 405 12.61 -4.32 28.28
CA SER A 405 13.59 -3.69 29.17
C SER A 405 15.01 -3.87 28.66
N ASP A 406 15.97 -3.16 29.25
CA ASP A 406 17.39 -3.44 29.03
C ASP A 406 17.70 -4.88 29.48
N VAL A 407 18.51 -5.56 28.68
CA VAL A 407 19.00 -6.91 28.94
C VAL A 407 20.44 -6.79 29.40
N GLU A 408 20.66 -6.97 30.69
CA GLU A 408 22.00 -6.93 31.28
C GLU A 408 22.79 -8.20 30.94
N GLN A 409 24.10 -8.05 30.80
CA GLN A 409 25.00 -9.20 30.67
C GLN A 409 25.18 -9.87 32.03
N ALA A 410 25.14 -11.20 32.05
CA ALA A 410 25.49 -11.99 33.22
C ALA A 410 26.96 -11.76 33.59
N ASN A 411 27.25 -11.78 34.89
CA ASN A 411 28.63 -11.67 35.37
C ASN A 411 29.52 -12.81 34.85
N TRP A 412 30.83 -12.61 34.88
CA TRP A 412 31.80 -13.53 34.27
C TRP A 412 31.75 -14.95 34.87
N LEU A 413 31.51 -15.07 36.19
CA LEU A 413 31.43 -16.36 36.88
C LEU A 413 30.18 -17.14 36.44
N THR A 414 29.04 -16.47 36.36
CA THR A 414 27.79 -17.05 35.85
C THR A 414 27.93 -17.49 34.40
N ARG A 415 28.65 -16.73 33.56
CA ARG A 415 28.94 -17.12 32.17
C ARG A 415 29.87 -18.33 32.11
N PHE A 416 30.91 -18.36 32.93
CA PHE A 416 31.85 -19.49 33.01
C PHE A 416 31.14 -20.79 33.43
N ILE A 417 30.38 -20.76 34.53
CA ILE A 417 29.60 -21.91 35.03
C ILE A 417 28.59 -22.39 33.98
N ARG A 418 27.90 -21.47 33.31
CA ARG A 418 26.94 -21.82 32.25
C ARG A 418 27.63 -22.49 31.06
N LYS A 419 28.82 -22.01 30.67
CA LYS A 419 29.61 -22.55 29.56
C LYS A 419 30.18 -23.94 29.86
N THR A 420 30.68 -24.16 31.07
CA THR A 420 31.16 -25.49 31.50
C THR A 420 30.00 -26.48 31.61
N GLY A 421 28.86 -26.06 32.18
CA GLY A 421 27.66 -26.91 32.24
C GLY A 421 27.15 -27.33 30.85
N SER A 422 27.09 -26.40 29.88
CA SER A 422 26.69 -26.74 28.51
C SER A 422 27.67 -27.68 27.81
N PHE A 423 28.98 -27.58 28.11
CA PHE A 423 30.00 -28.45 27.55
C PHE A 423 29.81 -29.90 28.03
N PHE A 424 29.62 -30.11 29.33
CA PHE A 424 29.40 -31.46 29.88
C PHE A 424 28.05 -32.06 29.48
N SER A 425 26.98 -31.25 29.39
CA SER A 425 25.69 -31.71 28.86
C SER A 425 25.82 -32.19 27.41
N GLY A 426 26.50 -31.41 26.55
CA GLY A 426 26.68 -31.78 25.14
C GLY A 426 27.52 -33.05 24.96
N MET A 427 28.53 -33.26 25.82
CA MET A 427 29.29 -34.51 25.85
C MET A 427 28.44 -35.71 26.28
N TRP A 428 27.57 -35.52 27.28
CA TRP A 428 26.67 -36.56 27.77
C TRP A 428 25.61 -36.95 26.72
N ASP A 429 25.00 -35.96 26.07
CA ASP A 429 24.01 -36.21 25.00
C ASP A 429 24.65 -36.93 23.81
N SER A 430 25.88 -36.53 23.43
CA SER A 430 26.65 -37.23 22.38
C SER A 430 26.99 -38.67 22.77
N ALA A 431 27.30 -38.93 24.04
CA ALA A 431 27.55 -40.29 24.53
C ALA A 431 26.27 -41.15 24.53
N ILE A 432 25.11 -40.56 24.86
CA ILE A 432 23.81 -41.24 24.78
C ILE A 432 23.45 -41.58 23.33
N ASP A 433 23.68 -40.67 22.40
CA ASP A 433 23.37 -40.90 20.99
C ASP A 433 24.26 -42.00 20.37
N ILE A 434 25.53 -42.11 20.80
CA ILE A 434 26.45 -43.20 20.41
C ILE A 434 26.00 -44.56 20.96
N VAL A 435 25.32 -44.61 22.12
CA VAL A 435 24.80 -45.85 22.72
C VAL A 435 23.45 -46.26 22.11
N LYS A 436 22.73 -45.32 21.48
CA LYS A 436 21.43 -45.57 20.81
C LYS A 436 21.54 -45.87 19.32
N SER A 437 22.69 -45.60 18.69
CA SER A 437 23.06 -46.06 17.34
C SER A 437 23.63 -47.47 17.37
#